data_AF-A0A0D6KU78-F1
#
_entry.id   AF-A0A0D6KU78-F1
#
_cell.length_a   1.000
_cell.length_b   1.000
_cell.length_c   1.000
_cell.angle_alpha   90.00
_cell.angle_beta   90.00
_cell.angle_gamma   90.00
#
_symmetry.space_group_name_H-M   'P 1'
#
loop_
_entity.id
_entity.type
_entity.pdbx_description
1 polymer ?
#
loop_
_entity_poly.entity_id
_entity_poly.type
_entity_poly.pdbx_seq_one_letter_code
_entity_poly.pdbx_strand_id
1 'polypeptide(L)' 'MIEQTLDKALCLDSQTRESVNEELEKIFNLLVDFQEHNPRVYQLLCEYKRDLSLADAIQALAQTLEVLKSDE' A
#
# COMPACT_ATOMS: atom_id res chain seq x y z
N MET A 1 20.82 -9.99 -14.82
CA MET A 1 19.58 -9.47 -14.25
C MET A 1 19.50 -8.02 -14.65
N ILE A 2 18.43 -7.59 -15.32
CA ILE A 2 18.22 -6.16 -15.59
C ILE A 2 17.70 -5.58 -14.28
N GLU A 3 18.45 -4.66 -13.67
CA GLU A 3 17.94 -3.89 -12.53
C GLU A 3 16.62 -3.24 -12.95
N GLN A 4 15.53 -3.67 -12.32
CA GLN A 4 14.25 -2.99 -12.43
C GLN A 4 14.34 -1.79 -11.50
N THR A 5 14.46 -0.59 -12.08
CA THR A 5 14.29 0.66 -11.33
C THR A 5 12.81 1.03 -11.31
N LEU A 6 12.39 1.74 -10.25
CA LEU A 6 11.02 2.25 -10.13
C LEU A 6 10.62 3.06 -11.37
N ASP A 7 11.50 3.92 -11.87
CA ASP A 7 11.22 4.75 -13.05
C ASP A 7 11.01 3.93 -14.32
N LYS A 8 11.68 2.77 -14.42
CA LYS A 8 11.48 1.86 -15.55
C LYS A 8 10.13 1.16 -15.47
N ALA A 9 9.67 0.78 -14.27
CA ALA A 9 8.34 0.22 -14.07
C ALA A 9 7.25 1.25 -14.37
N LEU A 10 7.37 2.46 -13.81
CA LEU A 10 6.47 3.58 -14.08
C LEU A 10 6.36 3.90 -15.58
N CYS A 11 7.50 3.93 -16.28
CA CYS A 11 7.54 4.16 -17.72
C CYS A 11 6.85 3.06 -18.53
N LEU A 12 7.05 1.79 -18.17
CA LEU A 12 6.40 0.65 -18.83
C LEU A 12 4.88 0.68 -18.64
N ASP A 13 4.43 1.07 -17.45
CA ASP A 13 3.00 1.16 -17.11
C ASP A 13 2.37 2.49 -17.57
N SER A 14 3.14 3.39 -18.20
CA SER A 14 2.71 4.74 -18.58
C SER A 14 2.10 5.54 -17.42
N GLN A 15 2.66 5.34 -16.23
CA GLN A 15 2.22 6.00 -15.00
C GLN A 15 3.24 7.03 -14.53
N THR A 16 2.77 8.06 -13.82
CA THR A 16 3.65 8.95 -13.07
C THR A 16 3.75 8.49 -11.61
N ARG A 17 4.81 8.93 -10.93
CA ARG A 17 5.00 8.61 -9.52
C ARG A 17 3.88 9.18 -8.66
N GLU A 18 3.43 10.40 -8.97
CA GLU A 18 2.32 11.07 -8.31
C GLU A 18 1.01 10.30 -8.50
N SER A 19 0.72 9.82 -9.72
CA SER A 19 -0.47 9.03 -10.02
C SER A 19 -0.53 7.75 -9.18
N VAL A 20 0.59 7.00 -9.14
CA VAL A 20 0.69 5.79 -8.31
C VAL A 20 0.60 6.12 -6.82
N ASN A 21 1.21 7.23 -6.38
CA ASN A 21 1.11 7.68 -5.01
C ASN A 21 -0.34 7.99 -4.61
N GLU A 22 -1.07 8.75 -5.42
CA GLU A 22 -2.48 9.08 -5.17
C GLU A 22 -3.38 7.84 -5.12
N GLU A 23 -3.17 6.86 -6.00
CA GLU A 23 -3.91 5.60 -5.98
C GLU A 23 -3.63 4.80 -4.70
N LEU A 24 -2.36 4.69 -4.31
CA LEU A 24 -1.98 3.99 -3.09
C LEU A 24 -2.46 4.71 -1.83
N GLU A 25 -2.46 6.05 -1.80
CA GLU A 25 -3.03 6.83 -0.69
C GLU A 25 -4.54 6.61 -0.56
N LYS A 26 -5.27 6.56 -1.68
CA LYS A 26 -6.71 6.24 -1.67
C LYS A 26 -6.98 4.84 -1.10
N ILE A 27 -6.20 3.84 -1.51
CA ILE A 27 -6.34 2.46 -1.00
C ILE A 27 -6.00 2.40 0.49
N PHE A 28 -4.93 3.07 0.91
CA PHE A 28 -4.54 3.15 2.31
C PHE A 28 -5.65 3.77 3.18
N ASN A 29 -6.19 4.92 2.76
CA ASN A 29 -7.25 5.59 3.48
C ASN A 29 -8.50 4.72 3.61
N LEU A 30 -8.90 4.01 2.54
CA LEU A 30 -10.04 3.09 2.60
C LEU A 30 -9.82 1.93 3.58
N LEU A 31 -8.60 1.42 3.69
CA LEU A 31 -8.27 0.36 4.65
C LEU A 31 -8.29 0.87 6.10
N VAL A 32 -7.78 2.08 6.34
CA VAL A 32 -7.86 2.76 7.64
C VAL A 32 -9.31 3.02 8.00
N ASP A 33 -10.11 3.59 7.09
CA ASP A 33 -11.53 3.81 7.28
C ASP A 33 -12.24 2.50 7.62
N PHE A 34 -11.93 1.40 6.93
CA PHE A 34 -12.51 0.09 7.23
C PHE A 34 -12.17 -0.37 8.66
N GLN A 35 -10.92 -0.20 9.09
CA GLN A 35 -10.47 -0.50 10.45
C GLN A 35 -11.23 0.33 11.49
N GLU A 36 -11.36 1.64 11.26
CA GLU A 36 -12.03 2.57 12.19
C GLU A 36 -13.53 2.29 12.31
N HIS A 37 -14.21 2.02 11.20
CA HIS A 37 -15.64 1.72 11.19
C HIS A 37 -15.96 0.30 11.70
N ASN A 38 -15.01 -0.65 11.60
CA ASN A 38 -15.25 -2.06 11.90
C ASN A 38 -14.18 -2.70 12.79
N PRO A 39 -13.88 -2.14 13.97
CA PRO A 39 -12.70 -2.54 14.76
C PRO A 39 -12.71 -4.02 15.19
N ARG A 40 -13.89 -4.56 15.54
CA ARG A 40 -14.03 -5.97 15.95
C ARG A 40 -13.91 -6.94 14.77
N VAL A 41 -14.46 -6.58 13.61
CA VAL A 41 -14.36 -7.39 12.39
C VAL A 41 -12.93 -7.37 11.89
N TYR A 42 -12.29 -6.20 11.89
CA TYR A 42 -10.88 -6.02 11.58
C TYR A 42 -10.00 -6.91 12.45
N GLN A 43 -10.18 -6.85 13.77
CA GLN A 43 -9.43 -7.68 14.72
C GLN A 43 -9.60 -9.18 14.41
N LEU A 44 -10.85 -9.62 14.20
CA LEU A 44 -11.14 -11.02 13.87
C LEU A 44 -10.46 -11.44 12.56
N LEU A 45 -10.53 -10.62 11.52
CA LEU A 45 -9.91 -10.91 10.22
C LEU A 45 -8.37 -10.96 10.32
N CYS A 46 -7.77 -10.15 11.19
CA CYS A 46 -6.34 -10.21 11.48
C CYS A 46 -5.96 -11.49 12.25
N GLU A 47 -6.78 -11.92 13.20
CA GLU A 47 -6.56 -13.14 13.99
C GLU A 47 -6.77 -14.44 13.17
N TYR A 48 -7.60 -14.40 12.12
CA TYR A 48 -7.97 -15.58 11.33
C TYR A 48 -6.94 -15.99 10.26
N LYS A 49 -5.97 -15.14 9.90
CA LYS A 49 -5.05 -15.43 8.77
C LYS A 49 -3.71 -16.00 9.20
N ARG A 50 -3.22 -16.98 8.43
CA ARG A 50 -2.00 -17.76 8.71
C ARG A 50 -0.73 -17.28 8.00
N ASP A 51 -0.80 -16.36 7.02
CA ASP A 51 0.40 -15.91 6.27
C ASP A 51 0.50 -14.39 6.06
N LEU A 52 -0.61 -13.68 5.81
CA LEU A 52 -0.66 -12.21 5.63
C LEU A 52 -1.98 -11.65 6.17
N SER A 53 -1.92 -10.77 7.16
CA SER A 53 -3.06 -10.10 7.78
C SER A 53 -3.42 -8.78 7.08
N LEU A 54 -4.58 -8.21 7.43
CA LEU A 54 -4.99 -6.89 6.92
C LEU A 54 -4.08 -5.78 7.48
N ALA A 55 -3.51 -5.97 8.66
CA ALA A 55 -2.50 -5.08 9.25
C ALA A 55 -1.21 -5.07 8.42
N ASP A 56 -0.77 -6.24 7.93
CA ASP A 56 0.42 -6.33 7.08
C ASP A 56 0.24 -5.58 5.75
N ALA A 57 -0.97 -5.60 5.18
CA ALA A 57 -1.29 -4.85 3.98
C ALA A 57 -1.24 -3.33 4.21
N ILE A 58 -1.79 -2.84 5.33
CA ILE A 58 -1.75 -1.42 5.72
C ILE A 58 -0.29 -0.98 5.93
N GLN A 59 0.50 -1.78 6.63
CA GLN A 59 1.92 -1.49 6.88
C GLN A 59 2.74 -1.48 5.58
N ALA A 60 2.52 -2.46 4.69
CA ALA A 60 3.21 -2.50 3.40
C ALA A 60 2.87 -1.30 2.51
N LEU A 61 1.61 -0.85 2.52
CA LEU A 61 1.19 0.36 1.81
C LEU A 61 1.84 1.61 2.40
N ALA A 62 1.89 1.75 3.72
CA ALA A 62 2.56 2.87 4.38
C ALA A 62 4.04 2.97 3.99
N GLN A 63 4.75 1.85 4.02
CA GLN A 63 6.17 1.79 3.60
C GLN A 63 6.35 2.11 2.12
N THR A 64 5.46 1.62 1.25
CA THR A 64 5.51 1.91 -0.19
C THR A 64 5.30 3.41 -0.46
N LEU A 65 4.37 4.04 0.27
CA LEU A 65 4.12 5.48 0.18
C LEU A 65 5.33 6.31 0.66
N GLU A 66 6.05 5.86 1.70
CA GLU A 66 7.30 6.50 2.14
C GLU A 66 8.41 6.40 1.08
N VAL A 67 8.57 5.24 0.44
CA VAL A 67 9.53 5.03 -0.66
C VAL A 67 9.23 5.94 -1.86
N LEU A 68 7.95 6.12 -2.19
CA LEU A 68 7.53 7.03 -3.26
C LEU A 68 7.78 8.52 -2.94
N LYS A 69 7.90 8.88 -1.66
CA LYS A 69 8.14 10.26 -1.19
C LYS A 69 9.62 10.61 -1.02
N SER A 70 10.51 9.62 -0.85
CA SER A 70 11.90 9.83 -0.40
C SER A 70 12.93 10.12 -1.51
N ASP A 71 12.54 10.79 -2.59
CA ASP A 71 13.47 11.20 -3.68
C ASP A 71 13.71 12.74 -3.69
N GLU A 72 13.58 13.38 -2.52
CA GLU A 72 14.11 14.73 -2.24
C GLU A 72 15.53 14.68 -1.65
#